data_AF-A0A6G2Q512-F1
#
_entry.id   AF-A0A6G2Q512-F1
#
_cell.length_a   1.000
_cell.length_b   1.000
_cell.length_c   1.000
_cell.angle_alpha   90.00
_cell.angle_beta   90.00
_cell.angle_gamma   90.00
#
_symmetry.space_group_name_H-M   'P 1'
#
loop_
_entity.id
_entity.type
_entity.pdbx_description
1 polymer ?
#
loop_
_entity_poly.entity_id
_entity_poly.type
_entity_poly.pdbx_seq_one_letter_code
_entity_poly.pdbx_strand_id
1 'polypeptide(L)' 'MSRPGPKIPPLSVTDAQRAVLEGWVRRRTTAQALAQRSRIVLECADGHSI' A
#
# COMPACT_ATOMS: atom_id res chain seq x y z
N MET A 1 -24.21 -1.22 18.36
CA MET A 1 -22.91 -1.01 19.04
C MET A 1 -21.82 -1.54 18.14
N SER A 2 -20.99 -0.68 17.52
CA SER A 2 -19.79 -1.15 16.81
C SER A 2 -18.77 -1.63 17.84
N ARG A 3 -18.46 -2.93 17.85
CA ARG A 3 -17.24 -3.41 18.50
C ARG A 3 -16.08 -3.09 17.55
N PRO A 4 -15.05 -2.35 18.00
CA PRO A 4 -13.84 -2.18 17.20
C PRO A 4 -13.26 -3.57 16.90
N GLY A 5 -12.97 -3.82 15.62
CA GLY A 5 -12.23 -5.02 15.22
C GLY A 5 -10.78 -4.96 15.74
N PRO A 6 -10.02 -6.05 15.56
CA PRO A 6 -8.61 -6.09 15.93
C PRO A 6 -7.83 -4.96 15.26
N LYS A 7 -6.94 -4.30 16.01
CA LYS A 7 -6.02 -3.31 15.43
C LYS A 7 -5.04 -4.03 14.52
N ILE A 8 -4.99 -3.62 13.26
CA ILE A 8 -4.02 -4.15 12.29
C ILE A 8 -2.64 -3.61 12.68
N PRO A 9 -1.60 -4.46 12.77
CA PRO A 9 -0.24 -4.01 13.01
C PRO A 9 0.24 -3.10 11.87
N PRO A 10 1.18 -2.17 12.13
CA PRO A 10 1.71 -1.29 11.10
C PRO A 10 2.35 -2.10 9.97
N LEU A 11 2.01 -1.75 8.73
CA LEU A 11 2.54 -2.39 7.54
C LEU A 11 3.99 -1.95 7.32
N SER A 12 4.93 -2.88 7.37
CA SER A 12 6.32 -2.62 7.03
C SER A 12 6.63 -3.20 5.64
N VAL A 13 7.19 -2.38 4.76
CA VAL A 13 7.71 -2.80 3.45
C VAL A 13 9.21 -2.50 3.39
N THR A 14 9.97 -3.44 2.82
CA THR A 14 11.40 -3.25 2.58
C THR A 14 11.64 -2.27 1.44
N ASP A 15 12.84 -1.71 1.33
CA ASP A 15 13.21 -0.82 0.23
C ASP A 15 13.04 -1.47 -1.15
N ALA A 16 13.37 -2.77 -1.25
CA ALA A 16 13.17 -3.54 -2.48
C ALA A 16 11.68 -3.66 -2.84
N GLN A 17 10.81 -3.89 -1.86
CA GLN A 17 9.37 -3.95 -2.08
C GLN A 17 8.81 -2.57 -2.46
N ARG A 18 9.27 -1.51 -1.79
CA ARG A 18 8.91 -0.12 -2.11
C ARG A 18 9.28 0.23 -3.55
N ALA A 19 10.49 -0.10 -3.99
CA ALA A 19 10.93 0.16 -5.37
C ALA A 19 10.04 -0.53 -6.42
N VAL A 20 9.60 -1.76 -6.16
CA VAL A 20 8.67 -2.50 -7.04
C VAL A 20 7.29 -1.82 -7.08
N LEU A 21 6.73 -1.50 -5.92
CA LEU A 21 5.41 -0.86 -5.81
C LEU A 21 5.39 0.50 -6.49
N GLU A 22 6.41 1.32 -6.25
CA GLU A 22 6.54 2.61 -6.92
C GLU A 22 6.75 2.46 -8.43
N GLY A 23 7.47 1.41 -8.86
CA GLY A 23 7.61 1.06 -10.27
C GLY A 23 6.26 0.79 -10.92
N TRP A 24 5.37 0.05 -10.25
CA TRP A 24 4.01 -0.19 -10.73
C TRP A 24 3.16 1.08 -10.80
N VAL A 25 3.30 1.98 -9.82
CA VAL A 25 2.59 3.28 -9.82
C VAL A 25 3.08 4.19 -10.95
N ARG A 26 4.39 4.25 -11.22
CA ARG A 26 4.97 5.15 -12.23
C ARG A 26 4.78 4.66 -13.67
N ARG A 27 4.73 3.35 -13.90
CA ARG A 27 4.73 2.78 -15.25
C ARG A 27 3.34 2.87 -15.89
N ARG A 28 3.25 3.61 -17.02
CA ARG A 28 2.01 3.81 -17.80
C ARG A 28 1.33 2.54 -18.33
N THR A 29 2.05 1.42 -18.38
CA THR A 29 1.55 0.13 -18.89
C THR A 29 1.10 -0.82 -17.78
N THR A 30 1.22 -0.41 -16.51
CA THR A 30 0.71 -1.20 -15.39
C THR A 30 -0.82 -1.23 -15.45
N ALA A 31 -1.42 -2.41 -15.22
CA ALA A 31 -2.86 -2.52 -15.07
C ALA A 31 -3.37 -1.55 -13.98
N GLN A 32 -4.45 -0.81 -14.25
CA GLN A 32 -4.96 0.23 -13.35
C GLN A 32 -5.21 -0.30 -11.93
N ALA A 33 -5.79 -1.50 -11.82
CA ALA A 33 -6.05 -2.14 -10.53
C ALA A 33 -4.79 -2.48 -9.73
N LEU A 34 -3.67 -2.79 -10.42
CA LEU A 34 -2.39 -3.05 -9.77
C LEU A 34 -1.74 -1.74 -9.31
N ALA A 35 -1.76 -0.70 -10.14
CA ALA A 35 -1.25 0.62 -9.76
C ALA A 35 -2.01 1.19 -8.55
N GLN A 36 -3.35 1.04 -8.53
CA GLN A 36 -4.18 1.50 -7.42
C GLN A 36 -3.89 0.77 -6.11
N ARG A 37 -3.77 -0.56 -6.14
CA ARG A 37 -3.39 -1.34 -4.95
C ARG A 37 -1.98 -1.00 -4.47
N SER A 38 -1.05 -0.80 -5.39
CA SER A 38 0.34 -0.41 -5.06
C SER A 38 0.37 0.92 -4.31
N ARG A 39 -0.46 1.89 -4.73
CA ARG A 39 -0.59 3.17 -4.06
C ARG A 39 -1.12 3.01 -2.63
N ILE A 40 -2.18 2.23 -2.43
CA ILE A 40 -2.72 1.94 -1.09
C ILE A 40 -1.65 1.33 -0.18
N VAL A 41 -0.90 0.35 -0.67
CA VAL A 41 0.15 -0.32 0.11
C VAL A 41 1.26 0.66 0.50
N LEU A 42 1.67 1.56 -0.39
CA LEU A 42 2.65 2.60 -0.09
C LEU A 42 2.16 3.57 0.99
N GLU A 43 0.93 4.07 0.86
CA GLU A 43 0.35 4.98 1.87
C GLU A 43 0.19 4.29 3.24
N CYS A 44 -0.25 3.03 3.26
CA CYS A 44 -0.35 2.26 4.50
C CYS A 44 1.03 2.02 5.14
N ALA A 45 2.07 1.81 4.33
CA ALA A 45 3.44 1.67 4.81
C ALA A 45 4.02 2.99 5.35
N ASP A 46 3.58 4.13 4.84
CA ASP A 46 3.95 5.46 5.32
C ASP A 46 3.14 5.88 6.56
N GLY A 47 2.24 5.02 7.05
CA GLY A 47 1.46 5.24 8.27
C GLY A 47 0.16 6.01 8.05
N HIS A 48 -0.27 6.23 6.80
CA HIS A 48 -1.53 6.90 6.47
C HIS A 48 -2.77 5.97 6.58
N SER A 49 -2.77 5.04 7.54
CA SER A 49 -3.94 4.21 7.82
C SER A 49 -4.95 4.99 8.67
N ILE A 50 -6.10 5.32 8.07
CA ILE A 50 -7.27 5.87 8.78
C ILE A 50 -7.93 4.83 9.69
#